data_AF-A0AAC9HSC3-F1
#
_entry.id   AF-A0AAC9HSC3-F1
#
_cell.length_a   1.000
_cell.length_b   1.000
_cell.length_c   1.000
_cell.angle_alpha   90.00
_cell.angle_beta   90.00
_cell.angle_gamma   90.00
#
_symmetry.space_group_name_H-M   'P 1'
#
loop_
_entity.id
_entity.type
_entity.pdbx_description
1 polymer ?
#
loop_
_entity_poly.entity_id
_entity_poly.type
_entity_poly.pdbx_seq_one_letter_code
_entity_poly.pdbx_strand_id
1 'polypeptide(L)'
;MSAAPPNDPITDEQRGYAFLFVSALNRDKVLAGKWKDRLASIKPLSVPDRIKSLDNFLADHGYATRAEAVLGLLKSQWWLDYVGQRKPNADSDRFVQDILTDTRLYKEYGAQLAKAQAAKDLSVLNSWLTRKDYHCTAVQVDASFNAMRDKNMNYWTGIYGETLVQQGKDKSKTGPALLIYGNTSASLGPDMLFNVTYAKGVLSWQLGKEPEANPCAGQVTFGTITRTPIHPDDYVGNEFSGTLTYPTDSSADLSGAYSYAGRIGDPPPDEKGKLSTPPAVDKTELQKIADFISPIVIIGFGVALLGGFLKFCYKAKEWATDRAEKLQDKAEKDAEKSTDSLDPAADSPLDRSKYSDSTTVEQLQNDLKETGDPQRQEDLQQKIDETKAEEKAAEEQRAKDDERGEDADDLGDDGIDPADGFDFG
;
A
#
# COMPACT_ATOMS: atom_id res chain seq x y z
N MET A 1 -21.67 16.79 9.99
CA MET A 1 -21.90 17.55 8.74
C MET A 1 -23.28 17.19 8.21
N SER A 2 -24.13 18.17 7.87
CA SER A 2 -25.46 17.91 7.29
C SER A 2 -25.31 17.55 5.82
N ALA A 3 -25.92 16.46 5.36
CA ALA A 3 -25.95 16.09 3.95
C ALA A 3 -26.65 17.19 3.12
N ALA A 4 -26.09 17.54 1.96
CA ALA A 4 -26.72 18.45 1.00
C ALA A 4 -28.01 17.84 0.43
N PRO A 5 -29.01 18.65 0.02
CA PRO A 5 -30.25 18.13 -0.51
C PRO A 5 -30.02 17.33 -1.81
N PRO A 6 -30.80 16.26 -2.05
CA PRO A 6 -30.51 15.25 -3.08
C PRO A 6 -30.53 15.76 -4.54
N ASN A 7 -30.98 16.99 -4.81
CA ASN A 7 -31.14 17.54 -6.16
C ASN A 7 -30.07 18.56 -6.58
N ASP A 8 -29.12 18.90 -5.71
CA ASP A 8 -28.06 19.84 -6.08
C ASP A 8 -27.08 19.19 -7.08
N PRO A 9 -26.55 19.94 -8.05
CA PRO A 9 -25.53 19.42 -8.95
C PRO A 9 -24.29 18.97 -8.17
N ILE A 10 -23.66 17.88 -8.62
CA ILE A 10 -22.43 17.36 -8.01
C ILE A 10 -21.32 18.40 -8.16
N THR A 11 -20.85 18.94 -7.04
CA THR A 11 -19.77 19.92 -7.01
C THR A 11 -18.42 19.25 -7.30
N ASP A 12 -17.45 20.02 -7.77
CA ASP A 12 -16.10 19.49 -8.01
C ASP A 12 -15.41 19.03 -6.70
N GLU A 13 -15.73 19.66 -5.58
CA GLU A 13 -15.32 19.19 -4.24
C GLU A 13 -15.85 17.78 -3.95
N GLN A 14 -17.15 17.54 -4.21
CA GLN A 14 -17.74 16.21 -4.05
C GLN A 14 -17.05 15.19 -4.98
N ARG A 15 -16.68 15.59 -6.21
CA ARG A 15 -15.91 14.73 -7.13
C ARG A 15 -14.53 14.40 -6.58
N GLY A 16 -13.84 15.39 -6.01
CA GLY A 16 -12.54 15.17 -5.37
C GLY A 16 -12.62 14.22 -4.18
N TYR A 17 -13.60 14.37 -3.30
CA TYR A 17 -13.83 13.42 -2.21
C TYR A 17 -14.22 12.03 -2.70
N ALA A 18 -14.95 11.92 -3.81
CA ALA A 18 -15.21 10.63 -4.46
C ALA A 18 -13.90 9.97 -4.95
N PHE A 19 -12.98 10.74 -5.53
CA PHE A 19 -11.66 10.23 -5.92
C PHE A 19 -10.87 9.73 -4.71
N LEU A 20 -10.83 10.53 -3.63
CA LEU A 20 -10.13 10.15 -2.39
C LEU A 20 -10.73 8.87 -1.79
N PHE A 21 -12.06 8.76 -1.77
CA PHE A 21 -12.75 7.57 -1.29
C PHE A 21 -12.40 6.33 -2.12
N VAL A 22 -12.54 6.39 -3.45
CA VAL A 22 -12.24 5.24 -4.31
C VAL A 22 -10.76 4.87 -4.27
N SER A 23 -9.86 5.86 -4.16
CA SER A 23 -8.43 5.61 -3.97
C SER A 23 -8.14 4.94 -2.62
N ALA A 24 -8.83 5.34 -1.56
CA ALA A 24 -8.71 4.71 -0.25
C ALA A 24 -9.19 3.25 -0.27
N LEU A 25 -10.29 2.93 -0.97
CA LEU A 25 -10.77 1.54 -1.11
C LEU A 25 -9.72 0.58 -1.69
N ASN A 26 -8.76 1.07 -2.49
CA ASN A 26 -7.70 0.23 -3.05
C ASN A 26 -6.59 -0.11 -2.03
N ARG A 27 -6.40 0.72 -1.00
CA ARG A 27 -5.31 0.61 -0.01
C ARG A 27 -5.79 0.15 1.35
N ASP A 28 -7.03 0.50 1.68
CA ASP A 28 -7.70 0.19 2.92
C ASP A 28 -8.71 -0.91 2.67
N LYS A 29 -8.25 -2.16 2.82
CA LYS A 29 -9.09 -3.34 2.64
C LYS A 29 -10.17 -3.43 3.73
N VAL A 30 -9.95 -2.82 4.89
CA VAL A 30 -10.93 -2.73 5.97
C VAL A 30 -12.11 -1.86 5.52
N LEU A 31 -11.83 -0.66 4.99
CA LEU A 31 -12.85 0.21 4.41
C LEU A 31 -13.53 -0.44 3.20
N ALA A 32 -12.76 -1.14 2.35
CA ALA A 32 -13.31 -1.87 1.20
C ALA A 32 -14.28 -2.99 1.62
N GLY A 33 -13.93 -3.77 2.64
CA GLY A 33 -14.80 -4.77 3.24
C GLY A 33 -16.09 -4.16 3.78
N LYS A 34 -15.98 -3.11 4.61
CA LYS A 34 -17.12 -2.37 5.17
C LYS A 34 -18.03 -1.81 4.08
N TRP A 35 -17.46 -1.27 3.01
CA TRP A 35 -18.22 -0.77 1.86
C TRP A 35 -18.97 -1.88 1.13
N LYS A 36 -18.32 -3.03 0.89
CA LYS A 36 -18.93 -4.21 0.27
C LYS A 36 -20.09 -4.76 1.11
N ASP A 37 -19.90 -4.87 2.41
CA ASP A 37 -20.93 -5.33 3.35
C ASP A 37 -22.11 -4.36 3.38
N ARG A 38 -21.82 -3.05 3.39
CA ARG A 38 -22.86 -2.01 3.28
C ARG A 38 -23.65 -2.17 1.99
N LEU A 39 -23.00 -2.30 0.84
CA LEU A 39 -23.65 -2.53 -0.45
C LEU A 39 -24.52 -3.78 -0.46
N ALA A 40 -24.10 -4.86 0.19
CA ALA A 40 -24.88 -6.08 0.32
C ALA A 40 -26.12 -5.87 1.21
N SER A 41 -25.95 -5.22 2.36
CA SER A 41 -27.02 -5.00 3.35
C SER A 41 -28.17 -4.12 2.85
N ILE A 42 -27.90 -3.23 1.88
CA ILE A 42 -28.90 -2.29 1.35
C ILE A 42 -29.63 -2.81 0.11
N LYS A 43 -29.23 -3.97 -0.44
CA LYS A 43 -29.93 -4.61 -1.58
C LYS A 43 -31.45 -4.74 -1.42
N PRO A 44 -32.03 -5.05 -0.25
CA PRO A 44 -33.48 -5.13 -0.11
C PRO A 44 -34.18 -3.77 -0.04
N LEU A 45 -33.45 -2.65 0.12
CA LEU A 45 -34.02 -1.32 0.30
C LEU A 45 -34.47 -0.71 -1.05
N SER A 46 -35.30 0.33 -0.99
CA SER A 46 -35.66 1.16 -2.14
C SER A 46 -34.44 1.93 -2.67
N VAL A 47 -34.46 2.38 -3.93
CA VAL A 47 -33.34 3.17 -4.50
C VAL A 47 -33.03 4.44 -3.68
N PRO A 48 -34.01 5.27 -3.27
CA PRO A 48 -33.74 6.42 -2.41
C PRO A 48 -33.10 6.04 -1.06
N ASP A 49 -33.56 4.96 -0.43
CA ASP A 49 -33.00 4.50 0.85
C ASP A 49 -31.58 3.94 0.69
N ARG A 50 -31.28 3.30 -0.44
CA ARG A 50 -29.91 2.87 -0.78
C ARG A 50 -28.98 4.06 -0.89
N ILE A 51 -29.36 5.08 -1.66
CA ILE A 51 -28.57 6.31 -1.85
C ILE A 51 -28.29 6.95 -0.50
N LYS A 52 -29.34 7.22 0.29
CA LYS A 52 -29.20 7.81 1.63
C LYS A 52 -28.29 6.99 2.54
N SER A 53 -28.41 5.66 2.48
CA SER A 53 -27.59 4.76 3.27
C SER A 53 -26.10 4.80 2.88
N LEU A 54 -25.79 4.99 1.59
CA LEU A 54 -24.43 5.13 1.09
C LEU A 54 -23.86 6.53 1.36
N ASP A 55 -24.66 7.59 1.24
CA ASP A 55 -24.26 8.96 1.61
C ASP A 55 -23.88 9.05 3.09
N ASN A 56 -24.70 8.46 3.96
CA ASN A 56 -24.39 8.38 5.39
C ASN A 56 -23.08 7.61 5.62
N PHE A 57 -22.86 6.49 4.92
CA PHE A 57 -21.60 5.75 5.03
C PHE A 57 -20.39 6.62 4.65
N LEU A 58 -20.47 7.35 3.54
CA LEU A 58 -19.41 8.24 3.08
C LEU A 58 -19.12 9.33 4.12
N ALA A 59 -20.16 9.99 4.62
CA ALA A 59 -20.06 11.03 5.65
C ALA A 59 -19.47 10.50 6.96
N ASP A 60 -19.92 9.33 7.44
CA ASP A 60 -19.44 8.69 8.67
C ASP A 60 -17.95 8.31 8.58
N HIS A 61 -17.42 8.13 7.37
CA HIS A 61 -16.01 7.84 7.11
C HIS A 61 -15.20 9.07 6.68
N GLY A 62 -15.78 10.28 6.78
CA GLY A 62 -15.09 11.55 6.57
C GLY A 62 -14.99 12.00 5.11
N TYR A 63 -15.78 11.41 4.20
CA TYR A 63 -15.82 11.79 2.79
C TYR A 63 -17.01 12.72 2.55
N ALA A 64 -16.74 14.00 2.32
CA ALA A 64 -17.78 14.99 1.99
C ALA A 64 -18.22 14.85 0.51
N THR A 65 -18.76 13.68 0.17
CA THR A 65 -19.25 13.33 -1.17
C THR A 65 -20.58 12.59 -1.09
N ARG A 66 -21.11 12.23 -2.25
CA ARG A 66 -22.37 11.48 -2.41
C ARG A 66 -22.14 10.21 -3.22
N ALA A 67 -23.02 9.23 -3.05
CA ALA A 67 -23.01 7.98 -3.79
C ALA A 67 -23.06 8.21 -5.31
N GLU A 68 -23.79 9.23 -5.78
CA GLU A 68 -23.84 9.62 -7.19
C GLU A 68 -22.49 10.10 -7.72
N ALA A 69 -21.72 10.84 -6.92
CA ALA A 69 -20.39 11.32 -7.32
C ALA A 69 -19.41 10.15 -7.45
N VAL A 70 -19.45 9.20 -6.51
CA VAL A 70 -18.67 7.97 -6.56
C VAL A 70 -19.03 7.14 -7.79
N LEU A 71 -20.32 6.93 -8.04
CA LEU A 71 -20.78 6.19 -9.22
C LEU A 71 -20.39 6.91 -10.53
N GLY A 72 -20.53 8.23 -10.57
CA GLY A 72 -20.14 9.05 -11.71
C GLY A 72 -18.65 8.97 -12.01
N LEU A 73 -17.79 9.01 -10.98
CA LEU A 73 -16.36 8.79 -11.12
C LEU A 73 -16.07 7.39 -11.69
N LEU A 74 -16.62 6.34 -11.08
CA LEU A 74 -16.36 4.94 -11.49
C LEU A 74 -16.77 4.64 -12.94
N LYS A 75 -17.74 5.39 -13.47
CA LYS A 75 -18.19 5.29 -14.87
C LYS A 75 -17.47 6.23 -15.83
N SER A 76 -16.63 7.14 -15.34
CA SER A 76 -15.95 8.10 -16.20
C SER A 76 -14.85 7.43 -17.00
N GLN A 77 -14.71 7.78 -18.29
CA GLN A 77 -13.63 7.25 -19.14
C GLN A 77 -12.26 7.56 -18.54
N TRP A 78 -12.10 8.76 -17.99
CA TRP A 78 -10.88 9.16 -17.29
C TRP A 78 -10.49 8.17 -16.17
N TRP A 79 -11.45 7.73 -15.35
CA TRP A 79 -11.17 6.77 -14.27
C TRP A 79 -10.77 5.40 -14.83
N LEU A 80 -11.46 4.94 -15.88
CA LEU A 80 -11.15 3.68 -16.54
C LEU A 80 -9.74 3.70 -17.14
N ASP A 81 -9.37 4.79 -17.82
CA ASP A 81 -8.03 5.00 -18.38
C ASP A 81 -6.98 5.10 -17.26
N TYR A 82 -7.28 5.87 -16.21
CA TYR A 82 -6.41 6.01 -15.04
C TYR A 82 -6.13 4.65 -14.41
N VAL A 83 -7.15 3.84 -14.12
CA VAL A 83 -7.00 2.48 -13.59
C VAL A 83 -6.20 1.59 -14.54
N GLY A 84 -6.43 1.68 -15.85
CA GLY A 84 -5.68 0.94 -16.87
C GLY A 84 -4.19 1.24 -16.84
N GLN A 85 -3.81 2.51 -16.65
CA GLN A 85 -2.43 2.98 -16.56
C GLN A 85 -1.72 2.57 -15.25
N ARG A 86 -2.46 2.17 -14.20
CA ARG A 86 -1.86 1.76 -12.92
C ARG A 86 -1.52 0.29 -12.85
N LYS A 87 -1.65 -0.49 -13.93
CA LYS A 87 -1.33 -1.92 -13.85
C LYS A 87 0.17 -2.10 -13.55
N PRO A 88 0.53 -2.92 -12.53
CA PRO A 88 1.91 -3.35 -12.32
C PRO A 88 2.51 -3.91 -13.61
N ASN A 89 3.80 -3.69 -13.80
CA ASN A 89 4.61 -4.37 -14.80
C ASN A 89 5.94 -4.84 -14.18
N ALA A 90 6.72 -5.62 -14.93
CA ALA A 90 7.99 -6.17 -14.48
C ALA A 90 8.96 -5.12 -13.93
N ASP A 91 9.07 -3.96 -14.57
CA ASP A 91 9.99 -2.92 -14.16
C ASP A 91 9.55 -2.18 -12.90
N SER A 92 8.25 -1.97 -12.72
CA SER A 92 7.73 -1.42 -11.47
C SER A 92 7.85 -2.42 -10.31
N ASP A 93 7.74 -3.72 -10.59
CA ASP A 93 7.99 -4.76 -9.58
C ASP A 93 9.47 -4.79 -9.18
N ARG A 94 10.36 -4.84 -10.17
CA ARG A 94 11.81 -4.79 -9.96
C ARG A 94 12.19 -3.56 -9.13
N PHE A 95 11.67 -2.39 -9.50
CA PHE A 95 11.91 -1.16 -8.75
C PHE A 95 11.47 -1.29 -7.28
N VAL A 96 10.31 -1.87 -7.00
CA VAL A 96 9.84 -2.08 -5.63
C VAL A 96 10.76 -3.02 -4.85
N GLN A 97 11.30 -4.07 -5.48
CA GLN A 97 12.25 -4.96 -4.83
C GLN A 97 13.59 -4.28 -4.56
N ASP A 98 14.09 -3.52 -5.53
CA ASP A 98 15.38 -2.83 -5.42
C ASP A 98 15.29 -1.68 -4.40
N ILE A 99 14.22 -0.88 -4.39
CA ILE A 99 14.07 0.22 -3.43
C ILE A 99 13.96 -0.26 -1.98
N LEU A 100 13.51 -1.50 -1.76
CA LEU A 100 13.47 -2.09 -0.42
C LEU A 100 14.86 -2.49 0.09
N THR A 101 15.80 -2.76 -0.81
CA THR A 101 17.11 -3.32 -0.48
C THR A 101 18.26 -2.34 -0.70
N ASP A 102 18.00 -1.23 -1.39
CA ASP A 102 18.94 -0.15 -1.67
C ASP A 102 18.50 1.17 -0.99
N THR A 103 19.11 1.47 0.17
CA THR A 103 18.88 2.69 0.94
C THR A 103 19.18 3.97 0.12
N ARG A 104 20.14 3.91 -0.81
CA ARG A 104 20.47 5.05 -1.69
C ARG A 104 19.36 5.27 -2.71
N LEU A 105 18.91 4.21 -3.38
CA LEU A 105 17.80 4.28 -4.33
C LEU A 105 16.54 4.83 -3.65
N TYR A 106 16.26 4.37 -2.42
CA TYR A 106 15.17 4.86 -1.59
C TYR A 106 15.21 6.37 -1.35
N LYS A 107 16.36 6.88 -0.88
CA LYS A 107 16.55 8.33 -0.65
C LYS A 107 16.45 9.15 -1.93
N GLU A 108 17.07 8.67 -3.01
CA GLU A 108 16.99 9.35 -4.31
C GLU A 108 15.54 9.41 -4.80
N TYR A 109 14.77 8.33 -4.68
CA TYR A 109 13.35 8.31 -5.06
C TYR A 109 12.52 9.29 -4.22
N GLY A 110 12.71 9.30 -2.89
CA GLY A 110 12.07 10.25 -1.99
C GLY A 110 12.34 11.71 -2.38
N ALA A 111 13.59 12.06 -2.68
CA ALA A 111 13.96 13.40 -3.12
C ALA A 111 13.35 13.79 -4.47
N GLN A 112 13.21 12.84 -5.41
CA GLN A 112 12.55 13.10 -6.69
C GLN A 112 11.03 13.23 -6.55
N LEU A 113 10.43 12.50 -5.59
CA LEU A 113 9.03 12.70 -5.25
C LEU A 113 8.78 14.09 -4.69
N ALA A 114 9.62 14.57 -3.75
CA ALA A 114 9.50 15.92 -3.20
C ALA A 114 9.55 16.98 -4.32
N LYS A 115 10.44 16.80 -5.31
CA LYS A 115 10.48 17.65 -6.52
C LYS A 115 9.19 17.57 -7.35
N ALA A 116 8.67 16.36 -7.57
CA ALA A 116 7.42 16.15 -8.29
C ALA A 116 6.21 16.76 -7.55
N GLN A 117 6.22 16.72 -6.21
CA GLN A 117 5.22 17.35 -5.35
C GLN A 117 5.26 18.86 -5.46
N ALA A 118 6.45 19.46 -5.29
CA ALA A 118 6.65 20.91 -5.45
C ALA A 118 6.23 21.40 -6.85
N ALA A 119 6.53 20.61 -7.91
CA ALA A 119 6.13 20.91 -9.28
C ALA A 119 4.66 20.56 -9.59
N LYS A 120 3.97 19.83 -8.70
CA LYS A 120 2.64 19.24 -8.93
C LYS A 120 2.57 18.40 -10.22
N ASP A 121 3.67 17.71 -10.54
CA ASP A 121 3.84 16.96 -11.78
C ASP A 121 4.72 15.72 -11.58
N LEU A 122 4.17 14.55 -11.91
CA LEU A 122 4.88 13.27 -11.87
C LEU A 122 5.87 13.07 -13.03
N SER A 123 5.89 13.94 -14.04
CA SER A 123 6.79 13.80 -15.19
C SER A 123 8.27 13.77 -14.77
N VAL A 124 8.64 14.53 -13.74
CA VAL A 124 9.99 14.57 -13.16
C VAL A 124 10.37 13.20 -12.61
N LEU A 125 9.46 12.59 -11.84
CA LEU A 125 9.66 11.29 -11.21
C LEU A 125 9.71 10.16 -12.25
N ASN A 126 8.79 10.17 -13.22
CA ASN A 126 8.78 9.21 -14.32
C ASN A 126 10.05 9.29 -15.15
N SER A 127 10.51 10.51 -15.47
CA SER A 127 11.76 10.70 -16.22
C SER A 127 12.97 10.22 -15.43
N TRP A 128 12.96 10.36 -14.10
CA TRP A 128 14.01 9.82 -13.25
C TRP A 128 14.01 8.29 -13.23
N LEU A 129 12.84 7.66 -13.12
CA LEU A 129 12.70 6.19 -13.21
C LEU A 129 13.29 5.67 -14.53
N THR A 130 12.95 6.30 -15.65
CA THR A 130 13.51 5.93 -16.96
C THR A 130 15.03 6.10 -17.03
N ARG A 131 15.58 7.19 -16.48
CA ARG A 131 17.05 7.38 -16.41
C ARG A 131 17.77 6.37 -15.50
N LYS A 132 17.03 5.75 -14.58
CA LYS A 132 17.49 4.66 -13.72
C LYS A 132 17.21 3.28 -14.33
N ASP A 133 16.89 3.23 -15.63
CA ASP A 133 16.58 2.00 -16.38
C ASP A 133 15.27 1.29 -15.96
N TYR A 134 14.36 1.99 -15.28
CA TYR A 134 13.02 1.47 -14.99
C TYR A 134 12.01 2.03 -16.00
N HIS A 135 11.52 1.18 -16.92
CA HIS A 135 10.48 1.53 -17.90
C HIS A 135 9.09 1.41 -17.29
N CYS A 136 8.86 2.17 -16.22
CA CYS A 136 7.58 2.27 -15.54
C CYS A 136 7.30 3.71 -15.11
N THR A 137 6.06 3.95 -14.68
CA THR A 137 5.65 5.21 -14.07
C THR A 137 5.56 5.08 -12.56
N ALA A 138 5.63 6.20 -11.84
CA ALA A 138 5.46 6.23 -10.39
C ALA A 138 4.11 5.63 -9.95
N VAL A 139 3.07 5.78 -10.76
CA VAL A 139 1.74 5.22 -10.48
C VAL A 139 1.73 3.69 -10.59
N GLN A 140 2.55 3.12 -11.49
CA GLN A 140 2.74 1.66 -11.59
C GLN A 140 3.61 1.13 -10.46
N VAL A 141 4.63 1.89 -10.03
CA VAL A 141 5.41 1.58 -8.81
C VAL A 141 4.51 1.46 -7.59
N ASP A 142 3.63 2.45 -7.39
CA ASP A 142 2.64 2.41 -6.30
C ASP A 142 1.71 1.19 -6.39
N ALA A 143 1.24 0.86 -7.59
CA ALA A 143 0.38 -0.30 -7.78
C ALA A 143 1.11 -1.62 -7.53
N SER A 144 2.35 -1.74 -7.98
CA SER A 144 3.21 -2.90 -7.75
C SER A 144 3.46 -3.09 -6.26
N PHE A 145 3.81 -2.01 -5.56
CA PHE A 145 3.96 -2.04 -4.11
C PHE A 145 2.69 -2.57 -3.44
N ASN A 146 1.51 -2.02 -3.75
CA ASN A 146 0.26 -2.53 -3.17
C ASN A 146 -0.04 -4.00 -3.53
N ALA A 147 0.27 -4.45 -4.76
CA ALA A 147 0.08 -5.83 -5.17
C ALA A 147 0.99 -6.79 -4.38
N MET A 148 2.26 -6.42 -4.19
CA MET A 148 3.22 -7.19 -3.38
C MET A 148 2.80 -7.28 -1.92
N ARG A 149 2.30 -6.18 -1.35
CA ARG A 149 1.77 -6.14 0.01
C ARG A 149 0.65 -7.12 0.25
N ASP A 150 -0.19 -7.40 -0.74
CA ASP A 150 -1.30 -8.34 -0.59
C ASP A 150 -0.82 -9.80 -0.49
N LYS A 151 0.45 -10.10 -0.78
CA LYS A 151 0.96 -11.48 -0.88
C LYS A 151 2.20 -11.75 -0.02
N ASN A 152 2.90 -10.71 0.41
CA ASN A 152 4.06 -10.84 1.28
C ASN A 152 3.84 -10.10 2.60
N MET A 153 3.79 -10.87 3.69
CA MET A 153 3.50 -10.35 5.02
C MET A 153 4.64 -9.46 5.55
N ASN A 154 5.85 -9.55 5.00
CA ASN A 154 6.97 -8.70 5.40
C ASN A 154 6.71 -7.21 5.16
N TYR A 155 5.80 -6.84 4.25
CA TYR A 155 5.42 -5.44 4.04
C TYR A 155 4.49 -4.89 5.13
N TRP A 156 3.99 -5.76 6.01
CA TRP A 156 3.17 -5.41 7.16
C TRP A 156 3.94 -5.52 8.47
N THR A 157 5.26 -5.71 8.38
CA THR A 157 6.17 -5.80 9.52
C THR A 157 5.97 -4.62 10.47
N GLY A 158 5.83 -4.93 11.75
CA GLY A 158 5.63 -3.93 12.80
C GLY A 158 4.95 -4.48 14.04
N ILE A 159 4.87 -3.62 15.06
CA ILE A 159 4.19 -3.89 16.33
C ILE A 159 2.83 -3.20 16.28
N TYR A 160 1.76 -4.00 16.18
CA TYR A 160 0.40 -3.51 16.28
C TYR A 160 -0.08 -3.65 17.73
N GLY A 161 0.29 -2.68 18.56
CA GLY A 161 -0.01 -2.70 19.98
C GLY A 161 -1.31 -2.00 20.37
N GLU A 162 -1.74 -1.02 19.59
CA GLU A 162 -3.01 -0.31 19.80
C GLU A 162 -4.17 -1.17 19.31
N THR A 163 -4.54 -2.18 20.10
CA THR A 163 -5.55 -3.17 19.69
C THR A 163 -6.82 -3.10 20.50
N LEU A 164 -7.92 -3.44 19.85
CA LEU A 164 -9.25 -3.51 20.45
C LEU A 164 -9.89 -4.85 20.11
N VAL A 165 -10.51 -5.46 21.12
CA VAL A 165 -11.41 -6.61 20.96
C VAL A 165 -12.82 -6.24 21.42
N GLN A 166 -13.82 -6.75 20.72
CA GLN A 166 -15.23 -6.52 21.06
C GLN A 166 -16.08 -7.75 20.78
N GLN A 167 -16.95 -8.10 21.73
CA GLN A 167 -17.92 -9.19 21.58
C GLN A 167 -19.32 -8.59 21.40
N GLY A 168 -19.96 -8.84 20.25
CA GLY A 168 -21.29 -8.32 19.97
C GLY A 168 -21.41 -6.79 20.15
N LYS A 169 -22.32 -6.36 21.02
CA LYS A 169 -22.56 -4.93 21.33
C LYS A 169 -21.86 -4.46 22.61
N ASP A 170 -21.01 -5.30 23.20
CA ASP A 170 -20.35 -4.98 24.46
C ASP A 170 -19.34 -3.85 24.27
N LYS A 171 -18.89 -3.27 25.40
CA LYS A 171 -17.81 -2.28 25.37
C LYS A 171 -16.54 -2.95 24.86
N SER A 172 -15.87 -2.27 23.92
CA SER A 172 -14.53 -2.67 23.47
C SER A 172 -13.56 -2.70 24.65
N LYS A 173 -12.69 -3.69 24.66
CA LYS A 173 -11.57 -3.82 25.60
C LYS A 173 -10.27 -3.86 24.80
N THR A 174 -9.15 -3.63 25.47
CA THR A 174 -7.84 -3.78 24.83
C THR A 174 -7.59 -5.25 24.47
N GLY A 175 -7.13 -5.49 23.25
CA GLY A 175 -6.80 -6.84 22.77
C GLY A 175 -5.34 -7.23 23.04
N PRO A 176 -4.95 -8.46 22.69
CA PRO A 176 -3.54 -8.82 22.59
C PRO A 176 -2.89 -8.05 21.43
N ALA A 177 -1.60 -7.71 21.55
CA ALA A 177 -0.83 -7.11 20.46
C ALA A 177 -0.62 -8.12 19.32
N LEU A 178 -0.60 -7.65 18.07
CA LEU A 178 -0.18 -8.46 16.92
C LEU A 178 1.20 -7.99 16.47
N LEU A 179 2.16 -8.92 16.37
CA LEU A 179 3.50 -8.63 15.86
C LEU A 179 3.73 -9.38 14.57
N ILE A 180 4.20 -8.67 13.56
CA ILE A 180 4.54 -9.21 12.24
C ILE A 180 6.04 -9.01 12.05
N TYR A 181 6.80 -10.08 11.86
CA TYR A 181 8.27 -10.03 11.80
C TYR A 181 8.87 -11.00 10.78
N GLY A 182 8.06 -11.44 9.82
CA GLY A 182 8.47 -12.34 8.74
C GLY A 182 7.32 -12.58 7.76
N ASN A 183 7.59 -13.21 6.62
CA ASN A 183 6.54 -13.55 5.65
C ASN A 183 5.56 -14.61 6.17
N THR A 184 6.04 -15.47 7.07
CA THR A 184 5.28 -16.56 7.70
C THR A 184 5.42 -16.56 9.23
N SER A 185 5.88 -15.43 9.80
CA SER A 185 6.18 -15.33 11.22
C SER A 185 5.41 -14.19 11.83
N ALA A 186 4.51 -14.54 12.76
CA ALA A 186 3.68 -13.60 13.49
C ALA A 186 3.47 -14.09 14.93
N SER A 187 3.09 -13.16 15.80
CA SER A 187 2.80 -13.45 17.20
C SER A 187 1.60 -12.67 17.70
N LEU A 188 0.84 -13.28 18.61
CA LEU A 188 -0.29 -12.68 19.28
C LEU A 188 0.04 -12.57 20.78
N GLY A 189 0.35 -11.36 21.24
CA GLY A 189 0.95 -11.14 22.55
C GLY A 189 2.30 -11.87 22.67
N PRO A 190 2.52 -12.65 23.74
CA PRO A 190 3.75 -13.43 23.91
C PRO A 190 3.83 -14.67 23.01
N ASP A 191 2.70 -15.12 22.45
CA ASP A 191 2.60 -16.42 21.79
C ASP A 191 2.95 -16.32 20.32
N MET A 192 3.82 -17.21 19.85
CA MET A 192 4.08 -17.38 18.42
C MET A 192 2.89 -18.05 17.75
N LEU A 193 2.49 -17.55 16.59
CA LEU A 193 1.44 -18.16 15.78
C LEU A 193 2.05 -19.25 14.89
N PHE A 194 1.45 -20.43 14.94
CA PHE A 194 1.79 -21.58 14.13
C PHE A 194 0.85 -21.73 12.95
N ASN A 195 1.34 -22.31 11.85
CA ASN A 195 0.56 -22.61 10.65
C ASN A 195 -0.21 -21.38 10.11
N VAL A 196 0.45 -20.22 10.11
CA VAL A 196 -0.11 -18.99 9.56
C VAL A 196 -0.19 -19.08 8.04
N THR A 197 -1.26 -18.54 7.49
CA THR A 197 -1.43 -18.37 6.05
C THR A 197 -1.64 -16.89 5.76
N TYR A 198 -0.90 -16.37 4.79
CA TYR A 198 -1.05 -14.99 4.34
C TYR A 198 -1.40 -14.95 2.85
N ALA A 199 -2.56 -14.39 2.52
CA ALA A 199 -2.97 -14.21 1.14
C ALA A 199 -3.97 -13.08 0.98
N LYS A 200 -3.82 -12.29 -0.08
CA LYS A 200 -4.75 -11.22 -0.49
C LYS A 200 -4.98 -10.19 0.63
N GLY A 201 -3.92 -9.83 1.35
CA GLY A 201 -4.00 -8.90 2.48
C GLY A 201 -4.48 -9.52 3.79
N VAL A 202 -4.75 -10.83 3.82
CA VAL A 202 -5.37 -11.51 4.97
C VAL A 202 -4.41 -12.50 5.60
N LEU A 203 -4.08 -12.27 6.88
CA LEU A 203 -3.41 -13.23 7.76
C LEU A 203 -4.47 -14.07 8.47
N SER A 204 -4.35 -15.39 8.38
CA SER A 204 -5.21 -16.33 9.09
C SER A 204 -4.39 -17.40 9.80
N TRP A 205 -4.88 -17.86 10.94
CA TRP A 205 -4.33 -18.99 11.69
C TRP A 205 -5.48 -19.76 12.35
N GLN A 206 -5.30 -21.06 12.50
CA GLN A 206 -6.32 -21.94 13.05
C GLN A 206 -6.00 -22.30 14.49
N LEU A 207 -7.03 -22.68 15.24
CA LEU A 207 -6.83 -23.29 16.56
C LEU A 207 -6.01 -24.57 16.36
N GLY A 208 -4.85 -24.63 17.00
CA GLY A 208 -3.93 -25.76 16.83
C GLY A 208 -4.28 -26.93 17.76
N LYS A 209 -3.63 -28.06 17.52
CA LYS A 209 -3.55 -29.18 18.46
C LYS A 209 -2.07 -29.34 18.85
N GLU A 210 -1.83 -29.73 20.09
CA GLU A 210 -0.48 -29.95 20.63
C GLU A 210 0.41 -30.79 19.70
N PRO A 211 1.72 -30.49 19.58
CA PRO A 211 2.50 -29.54 20.38
C PRO A 211 2.58 -28.10 19.82
N GLU A 212 2.03 -27.84 18.63
CA GLU A 212 2.01 -26.53 17.97
C GLU A 212 0.59 -25.94 18.03
N ALA A 213 0.16 -25.59 19.24
CA ALA A 213 -1.18 -25.10 19.52
C ALA A 213 -1.23 -23.57 19.55
N ASN A 214 -2.06 -22.98 18.69
CA ASN A 214 -2.44 -21.58 18.83
C ASN A 214 -3.51 -21.43 19.93
N PRO A 215 -3.44 -20.40 20.80
CA PRO A 215 -4.40 -20.19 21.89
C PRO A 215 -5.80 -19.80 21.40
N CYS A 216 -5.89 -19.27 20.17
CA CYS A 216 -7.12 -18.94 19.50
C CYS A 216 -6.96 -19.12 17.98
N ALA A 217 -8.08 -19.24 17.26
CA ALA A 217 -8.09 -19.06 15.81
C ALA A 217 -8.26 -17.57 15.51
N GLY A 218 -7.73 -17.10 14.39
CA GLY A 218 -7.89 -15.72 13.99
C GLY A 218 -7.76 -15.49 12.50
N GLN A 219 -8.35 -14.40 12.06
CA GLN A 219 -8.27 -13.92 10.70
C GLN A 219 -8.27 -12.39 10.74
N VAL A 220 -7.22 -11.76 10.23
CA VAL A 220 -7.08 -10.30 10.16
C VAL A 220 -6.77 -9.88 8.74
N THR A 221 -7.42 -8.82 8.30
CA THR A 221 -7.19 -8.16 7.01
C THR A 221 -6.44 -6.87 7.27
N PHE A 222 -5.29 -6.71 6.63
CA PHE A 222 -4.48 -5.51 6.72
C PHE A 222 -4.97 -4.42 5.75
N GLY A 223 -4.75 -3.17 6.14
CA GLY A 223 -5.04 -2.00 5.33
C GLY A 223 -4.16 -0.83 5.75
N THR A 224 -4.14 0.22 4.94
CA THR A 224 -3.49 1.48 5.31
C THR A 224 -4.48 2.62 5.30
N ILE A 225 -4.59 3.32 6.42
CA ILE A 225 -5.27 4.61 6.49
C ILE A 225 -4.34 5.66 5.90
N THR A 226 -4.65 6.14 4.70
CA THR A 226 -3.89 7.19 4.00
C THR A 226 -4.63 8.53 3.93
N ARG A 227 -5.80 8.65 4.57
CA ARG A 227 -6.55 9.91 4.58
C ARG A 227 -5.86 10.94 5.48
N THR A 228 -5.94 12.22 5.13
CA THR A 228 -5.47 13.24 6.05
C THR A 228 -6.35 13.29 7.29
N PRO A 229 -5.74 13.32 8.48
CA PRO A 229 -6.45 13.46 9.74
C PRO A 229 -7.37 14.67 9.71
N ILE A 230 -8.65 14.43 9.99
CA ILE A 230 -9.65 15.47 10.21
C ILE A 230 -9.38 16.12 11.58
N HIS A 231 -8.90 15.32 12.53
CA HIS A 231 -8.44 15.75 13.84
C HIS A 231 -6.93 15.58 13.99
N PRO A 232 -6.24 16.41 14.80
CA PRO A 232 -4.79 16.27 15.02
C PRO A 232 -4.35 14.86 15.43
N ASP A 233 -5.22 14.13 16.12
CA ASP A 233 -4.97 12.80 16.67
C ASP A 233 -5.45 11.65 15.77
N ASP A 234 -5.98 11.92 14.56
CA ASP A 234 -6.35 10.78 13.71
C ASP A 234 -5.11 10.06 13.21
N TYR A 235 -5.16 8.75 13.34
CA TYR A 235 -4.11 7.85 12.90
C TYR A 235 -4.00 7.79 11.36
N VAL A 236 -2.75 7.81 10.88
CA VAL A 236 -2.36 7.53 9.49
C VAL A 236 -1.30 6.43 9.55
N GLY A 237 -1.46 5.38 8.77
CA GLY A 237 -0.53 4.25 8.79
C GLY A 237 -1.24 2.92 8.63
N ASN A 238 -0.51 1.85 8.96
CA ASN A 238 -0.98 0.49 8.82
C ASN A 238 -1.96 0.12 9.94
N GLU A 239 -3.04 -0.53 9.56
CA GLU A 239 -4.01 -1.11 10.48
C GLU A 239 -4.40 -2.52 10.04
N PHE A 240 -5.10 -3.21 10.92
CA PHE A 240 -5.82 -4.42 10.57
C PHE A 240 -7.22 -4.43 11.19
N SER A 241 -8.10 -5.22 10.61
CA SER A 241 -9.36 -5.61 11.24
C SER A 241 -9.71 -7.06 10.92
N GLY A 242 -10.45 -7.71 11.80
CA GLY A 242 -10.70 -9.14 11.70
C GLY A 242 -11.41 -9.71 12.91
N THR A 243 -11.14 -10.98 13.18
CA THR A 243 -11.73 -11.73 14.30
C THR A 243 -10.71 -12.58 15.03
N LEU A 244 -10.96 -12.78 16.32
CA LEU A 244 -10.32 -13.78 17.16
C LEU A 244 -11.39 -14.70 17.72
N THR A 245 -11.16 -16.01 17.68
CA THR A 245 -12.07 -17.02 18.23
C THR A 245 -11.34 -17.87 19.25
N TYR A 246 -11.70 -17.69 20.51
CA TYR A 246 -11.18 -18.45 21.64
C TYR A 246 -12.04 -19.70 21.89
N PRO A 247 -11.45 -20.81 22.39
CA PRO A 247 -12.22 -21.97 22.81
C PRO A 247 -13.32 -21.58 23.81
N THR A 248 -14.53 -22.13 23.64
CA THR A 248 -15.69 -21.81 24.48
C THR A 248 -15.56 -22.27 25.93
N ASP A 249 -14.69 -23.26 26.17
CA ASP A 249 -14.48 -23.89 27.48
C ASP A 249 -13.14 -23.46 28.12
N SER A 250 -12.49 -22.42 27.58
CA SER A 250 -11.23 -21.93 28.12
C SER A 250 -11.48 -21.20 29.46
N SER A 251 -10.67 -21.47 30.47
CA SER A 251 -10.68 -20.74 31.75
C SER A 251 -10.09 -19.34 31.67
N ALA A 252 -9.78 -18.85 30.47
CA ALA A 252 -9.21 -17.52 30.26
C ALA A 252 -10.30 -16.45 30.20
N ASP A 253 -9.93 -15.19 30.41
CA ASP A 253 -10.82 -14.03 30.43
C ASP A 253 -11.56 -13.77 29.09
N LEU A 254 -11.22 -14.51 28.03
CA LEU A 254 -11.82 -14.44 26.70
C LEU A 254 -12.33 -15.83 26.27
N SER A 255 -13.58 -15.89 25.80
CA SER A 255 -14.19 -17.09 25.24
C SER A 255 -15.13 -16.74 24.08
N GLY A 256 -15.14 -17.57 23.04
CA GLY A 256 -15.93 -17.33 21.83
C GLY A 256 -15.31 -16.33 20.86
N ALA A 257 -16.14 -15.78 19.97
CA ALA A 257 -15.71 -14.92 18.87
C ALA A 257 -15.75 -13.43 19.24
N TYR A 258 -14.68 -12.72 18.89
CA TYR A 258 -14.50 -11.28 19.05
C TYR A 258 -14.17 -10.64 17.70
N SER A 259 -14.68 -9.45 17.44
CA SER A 259 -14.04 -8.57 16.46
C SER A 259 -12.71 -8.10 17.03
N TYR A 260 -11.72 -7.94 16.16
CA TYR A 260 -10.35 -7.60 16.52
C TYR A 260 -9.81 -6.58 15.53
N ALA A 261 -9.30 -5.47 16.03
CA ALA A 261 -8.71 -4.42 15.21
C ALA A 261 -7.46 -3.90 15.88
N GLY A 262 -6.53 -3.38 15.09
CA GLY A 262 -5.29 -2.84 15.62
C GLY A 262 -4.56 -1.90 14.67
N ARG A 263 -3.69 -1.08 15.24
CA ARG A 263 -2.85 -0.11 14.55
C ARG A 263 -1.41 -0.22 15.05
N ILE A 264 -0.45 0.22 14.23
CA ILE A 264 0.93 0.33 14.69
C ILE A 264 0.98 1.30 15.87
N GLY A 265 1.62 0.87 16.95
CA GLY A 265 1.76 1.64 18.16
C GLY A 265 2.19 0.75 19.32
N ASP A 266 2.62 1.37 20.40
CA ASP A 266 3.04 0.62 21.56
C ASP A 266 1.84 -0.08 22.22
N PRO A 267 1.95 -1.36 22.55
CA PRO A 267 0.92 -2.08 23.27
C PRO A 267 0.77 -1.55 24.68
N PRO A 268 -0.42 -1.73 25.28
CA PRO A 268 -0.63 -1.37 26.66
C PRO A 268 0.42 -2.07 27.55
N PRO A 269 0.95 -1.39 28.58
CA PRO A 269 1.82 -2.03 29.55
C PRO A 269 1.08 -3.21 30.21
N ASP A 270 1.78 -4.34 30.38
CA ASP A 270 1.30 -5.40 31.28
C ASP A 270 1.31 -4.90 32.75
N GLU A 271 0.89 -5.75 33.70
CA GLU A 271 0.88 -5.41 35.14
C GLU A 271 2.27 -5.00 35.69
N LYS A 272 3.35 -5.26 34.94
CA LYS A 272 4.75 -4.92 35.28
C LYS A 272 5.32 -3.83 34.36
N GLY A 273 4.51 -3.19 33.52
CA GLY A 273 4.96 -2.15 32.59
C GLY A 273 5.71 -2.67 31.36
N LYS A 274 5.68 -3.97 31.06
CA LYS A 274 6.43 -4.59 29.97
C LYS A 274 5.52 -5.00 28.82
N LEU A 275 6.02 -4.79 27.60
CA LEU A 275 5.49 -5.44 26.42
C LEU A 275 6.06 -6.87 26.35
N SER A 276 5.21 -7.88 26.52
CA SER A 276 5.58 -9.29 26.30
C SER A 276 5.61 -9.60 24.80
N THR A 277 6.81 -9.71 24.23
CA THR A 277 7.04 -10.28 22.90
C THR A 277 7.66 -11.67 23.07
N PRO A 278 7.54 -12.55 22.07
CA PRO A 278 8.28 -13.80 22.08
C PRO A 278 9.79 -13.52 22.26
N PRO A 279 10.54 -14.35 23.01
CA PRO A 279 11.97 -14.15 23.25
C PRO A 279 12.82 -14.04 21.97
N ALA A 280 12.34 -14.56 20.85
CA ALA A 280 13.02 -14.54 19.56
C ALA A 280 12.85 -13.22 18.78
N VAL A 281 11.99 -12.30 19.22
CA VAL A 281 11.69 -11.05 18.49
C VAL A 281 12.52 -9.89 19.05
N ASP A 282 13.46 -9.37 18.25
CA ASP A 282 14.13 -8.10 18.51
C ASP A 282 13.23 -6.93 18.10
N LYS A 283 12.75 -6.18 19.10
CA LYS A 283 11.87 -5.03 18.88
C LYS A 283 12.56 -3.88 18.14
N THR A 284 13.86 -3.69 18.39
CA THR A 284 14.61 -2.61 17.75
C THR A 284 14.82 -2.90 16.28
N GLU A 285 15.13 -4.14 15.93
CA GLU A 285 15.19 -4.57 14.53
C GLU A 285 13.81 -4.44 13.86
N LEU A 286 12.76 -4.91 14.55
CA LEU A 286 11.40 -4.83 14.05
C LEU A 286 10.94 -3.39 13.78
N GLN A 287 11.24 -2.47 14.70
CA GLN A 287 10.93 -1.06 14.55
C GLN A 287 11.71 -0.43 13.39
N LYS A 288 13.00 -0.75 13.24
CA LYS A 288 13.81 -0.27 12.10
C LYS A 288 13.19 -0.67 10.76
N ILE A 289 12.72 -1.91 10.64
CA ILE A 289 12.06 -2.39 9.42
C ILE A 289 10.74 -1.64 9.19
N ALA A 290 9.91 -1.49 10.23
CA ALA A 290 8.65 -0.76 10.13
C ALA A 290 8.85 0.72 9.75
N ASP A 291 9.86 1.37 10.31
CA ASP A 291 10.26 2.75 10.01
C ASP A 291 10.80 2.91 8.58
N PHE A 292 11.43 1.85 8.04
CA PHE A 292 11.91 1.84 6.65
C PHE A 292 10.77 1.63 5.64
N ILE A 293 9.79 0.76 5.92
CA ILE A 293 8.69 0.44 5.00
C ILE A 293 7.59 1.53 5.02
N SER A 294 7.27 2.07 6.20
CA SER A 294 6.15 3.01 6.38
C SER A 294 6.17 4.20 5.41
N PRO A 295 7.30 4.85 5.11
CA PRO A 295 7.27 6.03 4.25
C PRO A 295 7.11 5.68 2.77
N ILE A 296 7.43 4.45 2.33
CA ILE A 296 7.06 3.98 0.97
C ILE A 296 5.55 4.01 0.79
N VAL A 297 4.80 3.65 1.83
CA VAL A 297 3.33 3.70 1.84
C VAL A 297 2.83 5.14 1.67
N ILE A 298 3.45 6.09 2.37
CA ILE A 298 3.12 7.52 2.34
C ILE A 298 3.48 8.12 0.97
N ILE A 299 4.65 7.78 0.44
CA ILE A 299 5.11 8.12 -0.91
C ILE A 299 4.06 7.68 -1.95
N GLY A 300 3.60 6.44 -1.87
CA GLY A 300 2.57 5.90 -2.76
C GLY A 300 1.27 6.71 -2.70
N PHE A 301 0.89 7.22 -1.53
CA PHE A 301 -0.27 8.12 -1.40
C PHE A 301 -0.03 9.48 -2.10
N GLY A 302 1.15 10.09 -1.91
CA GLY A 302 1.54 11.32 -2.61
C GLY A 302 1.49 11.18 -4.13
N VAL A 303 1.96 10.05 -4.66
CA VAL A 303 1.87 9.71 -6.10
C VAL A 303 0.41 9.64 -6.56
N ALA A 304 -0.49 9.00 -5.81
CA ALA A 304 -1.90 8.91 -6.18
C ALA A 304 -2.60 10.29 -6.21
N LEU A 305 -2.23 11.20 -5.30
CA LEU A 305 -2.73 12.57 -5.30
C LEU A 305 -2.26 13.36 -6.52
N LEU A 306 -0.98 13.30 -6.84
CA LEU A 306 -0.41 14.00 -8.00
C LEU A 306 -0.91 13.43 -9.33
N GLY A 307 -0.90 12.10 -9.44
CA GLY A 307 -1.21 11.38 -10.68
C GLY A 307 -2.69 11.35 -11.01
N GLY A 308 -3.56 11.26 -9.99
CA GLY A 308 -5.00 11.12 -10.17
C GLY A 308 -5.78 12.35 -9.72
N PHE A 309 -5.67 12.76 -8.45
CA PHE A 309 -6.55 13.76 -7.85
C PHE A 309 -6.44 15.14 -8.52
N LEU A 310 -5.23 15.67 -8.68
CA LEU A 310 -5.04 17.00 -9.29
C LEU A 310 -5.47 17.04 -10.76
N LYS A 311 -5.21 15.96 -11.52
CA LYS A 311 -5.65 15.86 -12.93
C LYS A 311 -7.16 15.75 -13.03
N PHE A 312 -7.81 14.99 -12.14
CA PHE A 312 -9.26 14.83 -12.13
C PHE A 312 -9.99 16.12 -11.74
N CYS A 313 -9.48 16.83 -10.74
CA CYS A 313 -10.09 18.04 -10.19
C CYS A 313 -9.62 19.34 -10.86
N TYR A 314 -9.06 19.28 -12.08
CA TYR A 314 -8.46 20.43 -12.76
C TYR A 314 -9.37 21.67 -12.89
N LYS A 315 -10.70 21.48 -12.88
CA LYS A 315 -11.70 22.57 -12.94
C LYS A 315 -11.92 23.28 -11.60
N ALA A 316 -11.66 22.61 -10.47
CA ALA A 316 -11.68 23.21 -9.13
C ALA A 316 -10.26 23.42 -8.61
N LYS A 317 -9.44 24.05 -9.45
CA LYS A 317 -7.99 24.18 -9.25
C LYS A 317 -7.65 24.74 -7.87
N GLU A 318 -8.36 25.75 -7.37
CA GLU A 318 -8.05 26.37 -6.07
C GLU A 318 -8.33 25.43 -4.89
N TRP A 319 -9.53 24.85 -4.80
CA TRP A 319 -9.88 23.90 -3.74
C TRP A 319 -9.01 22.64 -3.81
N ALA A 320 -8.82 22.07 -5.00
CA ALA A 320 -8.03 20.87 -5.17
C ALA A 320 -6.56 21.12 -4.85
N THR A 321 -6.04 22.31 -5.17
CA THR A 321 -4.67 22.68 -4.84
C THR A 321 -4.50 22.92 -3.34
N ASP A 322 -5.35 23.71 -2.69
CA ASP A 322 -5.29 23.94 -1.22
C ASP A 322 -5.41 22.62 -0.45
N ARG A 323 -6.32 21.73 -0.90
CA ARG A 323 -6.46 20.42 -0.29
C ARG A 323 -5.22 19.57 -0.55
N ALA A 324 -4.79 19.43 -1.80
CA ALA A 324 -3.61 18.65 -2.14
C ALA A 324 -2.36 19.12 -1.38
N GLU A 325 -2.15 20.43 -1.25
CA GLU A 325 -1.07 21.01 -0.45
C GLU A 325 -1.16 20.58 1.02
N LYS A 326 -2.34 20.69 1.65
CA LYS A 326 -2.53 20.20 3.04
C LYS A 326 -2.30 18.69 3.19
N LEU A 327 -2.71 17.89 2.19
CA LEU A 327 -2.48 16.44 2.20
C LEU A 327 -0.98 16.15 1.96
N GLN A 328 -0.31 16.94 1.12
CA GLN A 328 1.09 16.80 0.72
C GLN A 328 2.06 17.26 1.79
N ASP A 329 1.90 18.45 2.38
CA ASP A 329 2.77 18.97 3.43
C ASP A 329 2.90 18.01 4.62
N LYS A 330 1.82 17.28 4.93
CA LYS A 330 1.84 16.26 5.98
C LYS A 330 2.57 15.00 5.51
N ALA A 331 2.26 14.50 4.31
CA ALA A 331 2.93 13.35 3.73
C ALA A 331 4.44 13.59 3.53
N GLU A 332 4.83 14.81 3.15
CA GLU A 332 6.21 15.26 2.99
C GLU A 332 6.92 15.32 4.34
N LYS A 333 6.35 15.99 5.36
CA LYS A 333 6.96 16.01 6.71
C LYS A 333 7.15 14.62 7.30
N ASP A 334 6.17 13.75 7.12
CA ASP A 334 6.24 12.37 7.61
C ASP A 334 7.29 11.56 6.80
N ALA A 335 7.39 11.77 5.49
CA ALA A 335 8.38 11.12 4.64
C ALA A 335 9.81 11.64 4.91
N GLU A 336 10.01 12.96 4.97
CA GLU A 336 11.29 13.63 5.24
C GLU A 336 11.85 13.20 6.59
N LYS A 337 11.03 13.26 7.65
CA LYS A 337 11.44 12.82 9.00
C LYS A 337 11.92 11.37 9.01
N SER A 338 11.34 10.51 8.19
CA SER A 338 11.72 9.11 8.08
C SER A 338 12.89 8.87 7.12
N THR A 339 13.09 9.68 6.08
CA THR A 339 14.26 9.56 5.18
C THR A 339 15.53 10.14 5.78
N ASP A 340 15.40 11.18 6.61
CA ASP A 340 16.52 11.85 7.28
C ASP A 340 17.11 11.01 8.41
N SER A 341 16.31 10.14 9.02
CA SER A 341 16.76 9.22 10.07
C SER A 341 17.54 8.00 9.54
N LEU A 342 17.52 7.75 8.23
CA LEU A 342 18.27 6.66 7.61
C LEU A 342 19.68 7.11 7.27
N ASP A 343 20.69 6.32 7.62
CA ASP A 343 22.07 6.54 7.15
C ASP A 343 22.17 6.00 5.70
N PRO A 344 22.53 6.84 4.69
CA PRO A 344 22.66 6.38 3.30
C PRO A 344 23.77 5.35 3.10
N ALA A 345 24.72 5.26 4.03
CA ALA A 345 25.80 4.26 4.02
C ALA A 345 25.48 3.02 4.87
N ALA A 346 24.33 3.00 5.57
CA ALA A 346 23.90 1.80 6.27
C ALA A 346 23.27 0.80 5.29
N ASP A 347 23.62 -0.47 5.50
CA ASP A 347 22.96 -1.59 4.85
C ASP A 347 21.45 -1.50 5.09
N SER A 348 20.66 -1.83 4.07
CA SER A 348 19.21 -1.92 4.24
C SER A 348 18.90 -2.90 5.37
N PRO A 349 17.96 -2.59 6.28
CA PRO A 349 17.50 -3.56 7.27
C PRO A 349 16.74 -4.72 6.63
N LEU A 350 16.51 -4.69 5.31
CA LEU A 350 15.79 -5.70 4.56
C LEU A 350 16.74 -6.60 3.77
N ASP A 351 16.60 -7.90 4.00
CA ASP A 351 17.22 -8.96 3.20
C ASP A 351 16.41 -9.18 1.91
N ARG A 352 17.05 -9.03 0.75
CA ARG A 352 16.42 -9.22 -0.57
C ARG A 352 15.71 -10.56 -0.71
N SER A 353 16.24 -11.62 -0.12
CA SER A 353 15.64 -12.97 -0.18
C SER A 353 14.26 -13.06 0.48
N LYS A 354 13.92 -12.11 1.36
CA LYS A 354 12.61 -12.04 2.02
C LYS A 354 11.54 -11.35 1.15
N TYR A 355 11.94 -10.73 0.03
CA TYR A 355 11.07 -9.92 -0.83
C TYR A 355 11.15 -10.30 -2.32
N SER A 356 12.12 -11.12 -2.72
CA SER A 356 12.30 -11.59 -4.11
C SER A 356 11.11 -12.39 -4.62
N ASP A 357 10.46 -13.15 -3.74
CA ASP A 357 9.40 -14.10 -4.11
C ASP A 357 8.01 -13.44 -4.26
N SER A 358 8.01 -12.16 -4.63
CA SER A 358 6.82 -11.30 -4.60
C SER A 358 6.57 -10.60 -5.94
N THR A 359 7.11 -11.09 -7.05
CA THR A 359 6.88 -10.52 -8.39
C THR A 359 5.46 -10.78 -8.90
N THR A 360 4.95 -9.95 -9.82
CA THR A 360 3.63 -10.14 -10.46
C THR A 360 3.51 -11.52 -11.10
N VAL A 361 4.58 -12.07 -11.70
CA VAL A 361 4.57 -13.41 -12.28
C VAL A 361 4.37 -14.50 -11.22
N GLU A 362 5.10 -14.43 -10.11
CA GLU A 362 4.92 -15.40 -9.02
C GLU A 362 3.55 -15.24 -8.34
N GLN A 363 3.05 -14.00 -8.23
CA GLN A 363 1.71 -13.72 -7.75
C GLN A 363 0.64 -14.38 -8.63
N LEU A 364 0.75 -14.25 -9.95
CA LEU A 364 -0.18 -14.86 -10.90
C LEU A 364 -0.07 -16.39 -10.88
N GLN A 365 1.14 -16.95 -10.76
CA GLN A 365 1.36 -18.40 -10.65
C GLN A 365 0.74 -18.98 -9.37
N ASN A 366 0.83 -18.27 -8.24
CA ASN A 366 0.21 -18.70 -6.99
C ASN A 366 -1.33 -18.61 -7.08
N ASP A 367 -1.87 -17.53 -7.66
CA ASP A 367 -3.31 -17.40 -7.90
C ASP A 367 -3.84 -18.50 -8.82
N LEU A 368 -3.05 -18.92 -9.83
CA LEU A 368 -3.39 -20.03 -10.73
C LEU A 368 -3.50 -21.35 -9.98
N LYS A 369 -2.58 -21.63 -9.04
CA LYS A 369 -2.60 -22.83 -8.19
C LYS A 369 -3.76 -22.84 -7.20
N GLU A 370 -4.16 -21.67 -6.70
CA GLU A 370 -5.23 -21.54 -5.71
C GLU A 370 -6.64 -21.58 -6.31
N THR A 371 -6.80 -21.24 -7.59
CA THR A 371 -8.13 -21.16 -8.20
C THR A 371 -8.63 -22.53 -8.68
N GLY A 372 -9.87 -22.87 -8.32
CA GLY A 372 -10.57 -24.04 -8.84
C GLY A 372 -11.48 -23.74 -10.04
N ASP A 373 -11.49 -22.51 -10.55
CA ASP A 373 -12.34 -22.07 -11.66
C ASP A 373 -11.56 -22.16 -12.99
N PRO A 374 -11.96 -23.02 -13.94
CA PRO A 374 -11.24 -23.22 -15.20
C PRO A 374 -11.10 -21.95 -16.04
N GLN A 375 -12.12 -21.09 -16.08
CA GLN A 375 -12.08 -19.88 -16.89
C GLN A 375 -11.09 -18.87 -16.30
N ARG A 376 -11.05 -18.79 -14.97
CA ARG A 376 -10.06 -17.99 -14.25
C ARG A 376 -8.65 -18.55 -14.39
N GLN A 377 -8.49 -19.87 -14.48
CA GLN A 377 -7.19 -20.50 -14.75
C GLN A 377 -6.65 -20.10 -16.12
N GLU A 378 -7.49 -20.12 -17.17
CA GLU A 378 -7.10 -19.66 -18.50
C GLU A 378 -6.71 -18.17 -18.50
N ASP A 379 -7.52 -17.31 -17.89
CA ASP A 379 -7.22 -15.88 -17.77
C ASP A 379 -5.90 -15.61 -17.02
N LEU A 380 -5.62 -16.36 -15.95
CA LEU A 380 -4.40 -16.23 -15.18
C LEU A 380 -3.19 -16.76 -15.94
N GLN A 381 -3.33 -17.89 -16.64
CA GLN A 381 -2.27 -18.45 -17.47
C GLN A 381 -1.89 -17.50 -18.60
N GLN A 382 -2.89 -16.91 -19.28
CA GLN A 382 -2.64 -15.90 -20.30
C GLN A 382 -1.87 -14.70 -19.73
N LYS A 383 -2.26 -14.19 -18.55
CA LYS A 383 -1.54 -13.09 -17.90
C LYS A 383 -0.10 -13.47 -17.52
N ILE A 384 0.13 -14.69 -17.05
CA ILE A 384 1.49 -15.18 -16.74
C ILE A 384 2.34 -15.14 -18.01
N ASP A 385 1.80 -15.65 -19.11
CA ASP A 385 2.52 -15.73 -20.37
C ASP A 385 2.79 -14.34 -20.96
N GLU A 386 1.82 -13.42 -20.87
CA GLU A 386 1.97 -12.01 -21.24
C GLU A 386 3.05 -11.32 -20.39
N THR A 387 2.99 -11.43 -19.05
CA THR A 387 3.97 -10.79 -18.17
C THR A 387 5.38 -11.38 -18.35
N LYS A 388 5.52 -12.70 -18.53
CA LYS A 388 6.83 -13.32 -18.83
C LYS A 388 7.39 -12.89 -20.19
N ALA A 389 6.53 -12.70 -21.19
CA ALA A 389 6.95 -12.19 -22.49
C ALA A 389 7.43 -10.73 -22.39
N GLU A 390 6.75 -9.91 -21.59
CA GLU A 390 7.19 -8.55 -21.26
C GLU A 390 8.53 -8.53 -20.52
N GLU A 391 8.72 -9.39 -19.51
CA GLU A 391 9.99 -9.56 -18.79
C GLU A 391 11.14 -9.92 -19.74
N LYS A 392 10.93 -10.94 -20.58
CA LYS A 392 11.93 -11.39 -21.55
C LYS A 392 12.27 -10.31 -22.58
N ALA A 393 11.27 -9.58 -23.06
CA ALA A 393 11.48 -8.48 -24.00
C ALA A 393 12.28 -7.32 -23.36
N ALA A 394 12.02 -7.02 -22.08
CA ALA A 394 12.78 -6.02 -21.33
C ALA A 394 14.23 -6.46 -21.10
N GLU A 395 14.47 -7.74 -20.76
CA GLU A 395 15.83 -8.29 -20.63
C GLU A 395 16.60 -8.29 -21.96
N GLU A 396 15.97 -8.69 -23.06
CA GLU A 396 16.59 -8.68 -24.39
C GLU A 396 16.90 -7.25 -24.88
N GLN A 397 16.11 -6.26 -24.49
CA GLN A 397 16.38 -4.86 -24.78
C GLN A 397 17.59 -4.37 -23.97
N ARG A 398 17.68 -4.71 -22.69
CA ARG A 398 18.84 -4.39 -21.83
C ARG A 398 20.14 -4.98 -22.35
N ALA A 399 20.13 -6.26 -22.70
CA ALA A 399 21.32 -6.93 -23.23
C ALA A 399 21.88 -6.22 -24.49
N LYS A 400 20.99 -5.69 -25.34
CA LYS A 400 21.39 -4.92 -26.53
C LYS A 400 21.90 -3.52 -26.19
N ASP A 401 21.35 -2.89 -25.16
CA ASP A 401 21.76 -1.55 -24.74
C ASP A 401 23.12 -1.59 -24.00
N ASP A 402 23.41 -2.66 -23.28
CA ASP A 402 24.72 -2.92 -22.66
C ASP A 402 25.80 -3.24 -23.72
N GLU A 403 25.51 -4.08 -24.72
CA GLU A 403 26.45 -4.34 -25.83
C GLU A 403 26.77 -3.08 -26.65
N ARG A 404 25.82 -2.15 -26.77
CA ARG A 404 26.01 -0.90 -27.53
C ARG A 404 26.79 0.17 -26.75
N GLY A 405 26.87 0.04 -25.43
CA GLY A 405 27.67 0.91 -24.57
C GLY A 405 29.17 0.63 -24.66
N GLU A 406 29.57 -0.62 -24.93
CA GLU A 406 30.97 -1.01 -25.08
C GLU A 406 31.59 -0.55 -26.41
N ASP A 407 30.79 -0.44 -27.48
CA ASP A 407 31.26 0.04 -28.79
C ASP A 407 31.44 1.58 -28.87
N ALA A 408 30.96 2.34 -27.88
CA ALA A 408 31.05 3.80 -27.86
C ALA A 408 32.37 4.33 -27.29
N ASP A 409 33.13 3.51 -26.56
CA ASP A 409 34.42 3.87 -25.97
C ASP A 409 35.62 3.62 -26.92
N ASP A 410 35.40 3.08 -28.13
CA ASP A 410 36.46 2.79 -29.13
C ASP A 410 36.52 3.79 -30.31
N LEU A 411 35.85 4.95 -30.20
CA LEU A 411 35.89 6.02 -31.23
C LEU A 411 36.62 7.29 -30.78
N GLY A 412 37.53 7.17 -29.80
CA GLY A 412 38.19 8.29 -29.14
C GLY A 412 39.71 8.32 -29.21
N ASP A 413 40.36 7.95 -30.31
CA ASP A 413 41.80 8.25 -30.51
C ASP A 413 42.22 8.37 -32.00
N ASP A 414 41.55 9.21 -32.77
CA ASP A 414 42.10 9.71 -34.03
C ASP A 414 42.52 11.16 -33.84
N GLY A 415 43.81 11.33 -33.54
CA GLY A 415 44.46 12.60 -33.20
C GLY A 415 44.22 13.72 -34.20
N ILE A 416 43.68 14.83 -33.68
CA ILE A 416 43.72 16.14 -34.34
C ILE A 416 44.88 16.92 -33.73
N ASP A 417 45.97 17.01 -34.47
CA ASP A 417 47.16 17.81 -34.19
C ASP A 417 46.84 19.31 -34.36
N PRO A 418 46.97 20.16 -33.31
CA PRO A 418 46.66 21.58 -33.39
C PRO A 418 47.90 22.36 -33.83
N ALA A 419 48.24 22.30 -35.12
CA ALA A 419 49.23 23.18 -35.73
C ALA A 419 48.92 23.40 -37.21
N ASP A 420 47.93 24.25 -37.51
CA ASP A 420 48.04 25.13 -38.67
C ASP A 420 47.07 26.31 -38.54
N GLY A 421 47.66 27.51 -38.62
CA GLY A 421 46.97 28.78 -38.45
C GLY A 421 46.11 29.15 -39.65
N PHE A 422 45.05 29.91 -39.38
CA PHE A 422 44.39 30.68 -40.43
C PHE A 422 44.14 32.13 -39.99
N ASP A 423 44.63 32.98 -40.88
CA ASP A 423 44.69 34.42 -40.93
C ASP A 423 43.31 35.02 -41.26
N PHE A 424 42.97 36.17 -40.66
CA PHE A 424 41.74 36.90 -40.97
C PHE A 424 42.08 38.09 -41.86
N GLY A 425 41.73 37.96 -43.15
CA GLY A 425 41.56 39.05 -44.12
C GLY A 425 40.13 39.08 -44.63
#